data_AF-A0A8T5QEE9-F1
#
_entry.id   AF-A0A8T5QEE9-F1
#
_cell.length_a   1.000
_cell.length_b   1.000
_cell.length_c   1.000
_cell.angle_alpha   90.00
_cell.angle_beta   90.00
_cell.angle_gamma   90.00
#
_symmetry.space_group_name_H-M   'P 1'
#
loop_
_entity.id
_entity.type
_entity.pdbx_description
1 polymer ?
#
loop_
_entity_poly.entity_id
_entity_poly.type
_entity_poly.pdbx_seq_one_letter_code
_entity_poly.pdbx_strand_id
1 'polypeptide(L)'
;MADGRIITNLKELLFALETISDDFFKYHVTKEKNDFENWIRNSLKEPEIAEQLKRCGTKEAMIQFISHYLTKKNVLKQTHRKFKEIKYSHKNILEERPIEQVLEQQKQEIQQNKNNLKEKTNTQQQKIKEQQKLQKEIETQQKEIETQQKEIETQQNNLTNQINTQQQKIKEQQKQQKEKLEQELEKIKQEKQEIQQERNNLIEKINQYNQKEKELEKEIEQTKKEITQQKEKIEKEKQEITQQQKEITKQQNNLTKQINTQQQKIKEQQKQQKEIETQQKEITQQKQE
;
A
#
# COMPACT_ATOMS: atom_id res chain seq x y z
N MET A 1 -36.75 115.26 45.15
CA MET A 1 -36.80 115.82 43.79
C MET A 1 -38.26 116.04 43.42
N ALA A 2 -38.58 117.15 42.76
CA ALA A 2 -39.97 117.60 42.56
C ALA A 2 -40.77 116.85 41.47
N ASP A 3 -40.32 115.66 41.05
CA ASP A 3 -40.99 114.73 40.12
C ASP A 3 -41.69 113.54 40.82
N GLY A 4 -41.44 113.34 42.13
CA GLY A 4 -42.03 112.24 42.92
C GLY A 4 -41.26 110.92 42.88
N ARG A 5 -40.30 110.73 41.96
CA ARG A 5 -39.42 109.56 41.96
C ARG A 5 -38.40 109.62 43.11
N ILE A 6 -38.34 108.55 43.89
CA ILE A 6 -37.33 108.36 44.94
C ILE A 6 -36.14 107.64 44.32
N ILE A 7 -34.99 108.31 44.29
CA ILE A 7 -33.72 107.75 43.83
C ILE A 7 -32.95 107.26 45.05
N THR A 8 -32.51 106.00 45.04
CA THR A 8 -31.85 105.37 46.21
C THR A 8 -30.39 105.00 45.97
N ASN A 9 -29.94 104.96 44.72
CA ASN A 9 -28.56 104.58 44.36
C ASN A 9 -28.09 105.27 43.06
N LEU A 10 -26.78 105.20 42.78
CA LEU A 10 -26.16 105.85 41.61
C LEU A 10 -26.69 105.35 40.25
N LYS A 11 -27.18 104.11 40.16
CA LYS A 11 -27.75 103.59 38.89
C LYS A 11 -29.10 104.22 38.61
N GLU A 12 -29.94 104.31 39.64
CA GLU A 12 -31.22 105.01 39.56
C GLU A 12 -31.00 106.51 39.30
N LEU A 13 -29.96 107.11 39.87
CA LEU A 13 -29.62 108.50 39.57
C LEU A 13 -29.21 108.66 38.10
N LEU A 14 -28.37 107.78 37.57
CA LEU A 14 -27.98 107.81 36.17
C LEU A 14 -29.21 107.76 35.25
N PHE A 15 -30.13 106.84 35.53
CA PHE A 15 -31.37 106.70 34.77
C PHE A 15 -32.30 107.92 34.90
N ALA A 16 -32.39 108.49 36.11
CA ALA A 16 -33.15 109.72 36.32
C ALA A 16 -32.54 110.89 35.55
N LEU A 17 -31.20 111.04 35.59
CA LEU A 17 -30.49 112.06 34.83
C LEU A 17 -30.69 111.89 33.32
N GLU A 18 -30.74 110.67 32.80
CA GLU A 18 -31.02 110.43 31.37
C GLU A 18 -32.45 110.84 30.96
N THR A 19 -33.41 110.84 31.90
CA THR A 19 -34.85 111.01 31.59
C THR A 19 -35.40 112.40 31.92
N ILE A 20 -34.80 113.15 32.85
CA ILE A 20 -35.25 114.52 33.17
C ILE A 20 -34.95 115.48 32.01
N SER A 21 -35.79 116.51 31.82
CA SER A 21 -35.52 117.57 30.84
C SER A 21 -34.38 118.48 31.29
N ASP A 22 -33.72 119.15 30.34
CA ASP A 22 -32.58 120.02 30.63
C ASP A 22 -32.98 121.25 31.46
N ASP A 23 -34.20 121.74 31.28
CA ASP A 23 -34.75 122.84 32.10
C ASP A 23 -34.89 122.42 33.57
N PHE A 24 -35.32 121.17 33.81
CA PHE A 24 -35.42 120.62 35.15
C PHE A 24 -34.03 120.39 35.77
N PHE A 25 -33.06 119.92 34.98
CA PHE A 25 -31.68 119.77 35.42
C PHE A 25 -31.07 121.11 35.86
N LYS A 26 -31.28 122.19 35.09
CA LYS A 26 -30.77 123.55 35.41
C LYS A 26 -31.34 124.12 36.70
N TYR A 27 -32.52 123.68 37.12
CA TYR A 27 -33.09 124.09 38.42
C TYR A 27 -32.29 123.50 39.60
N HIS A 28 -31.74 122.31 39.42
CA HIS A 28 -30.99 121.58 40.44
C HIS A 28 -29.48 121.78 40.36
N VAL A 29 -28.98 122.24 39.21
CA VAL A 29 -27.56 122.52 38.97
C VAL A 29 -27.40 123.93 38.45
N THR A 30 -26.95 124.82 39.34
CA THR A 30 -26.59 126.20 39.06
C THR A 30 -25.09 126.41 39.28
N LYS A 31 -24.57 127.60 38.97
CA LYS A 31 -23.15 127.93 39.21
C LYS A 31 -22.75 127.85 40.69
N GLU A 32 -23.71 128.01 41.61
CA GLU A 32 -23.47 128.04 43.05
C GLU A 32 -23.87 126.74 43.76
N LYS A 33 -24.74 125.93 43.14
CA LYS A 33 -25.37 124.77 43.79
C LYS A 33 -25.49 123.60 42.83
N ASN A 34 -25.16 122.40 43.31
CA ASN A 34 -25.45 121.15 42.62
C ASN A 34 -26.14 120.20 43.60
N ASP A 35 -27.45 120.01 43.42
CA ASP A 35 -28.25 119.19 44.32
C ASP A 35 -27.91 117.70 44.22
N PHE A 36 -27.49 117.23 43.05
CA PHE A 36 -27.08 115.84 42.85
C PHE A 36 -25.79 115.52 43.59
N GLU A 37 -24.84 116.46 43.60
CA GLU A 37 -23.60 116.35 44.37
C GLU A 37 -23.88 116.25 45.88
N ASN A 38 -24.68 117.17 46.41
CA ASN A 38 -25.08 117.17 47.81
C ASN A 38 -25.80 115.87 48.20
N TRP A 39 -26.69 115.37 47.34
CA TRP A 39 -27.40 114.11 47.58
C TRP A 39 -26.43 112.92 47.63
N ILE A 40 -25.48 112.81 46.70
CA ILE A 40 -24.50 111.71 46.72
C ILE A 40 -23.62 111.78 47.96
N ARG A 41 -23.17 112.99 48.35
CA ARG A 41 -22.34 113.20 49.53
C ARG A 41 -23.07 112.77 50.81
N ASN A 42 -24.32 113.20 50.97
CA ASN A 42 -25.03 113.06 52.24
C ASN A 42 -25.84 111.76 52.34
N SER A 43 -26.46 111.31 51.24
CA SER A 43 -27.32 110.13 51.22
C SER A 43 -26.55 108.85 50.92
N LEU A 44 -25.66 108.86 49.91
CA LEU A 44 -24.86 107.67 49.57
C LEU A 44 -23.56 107.59 50.36
N LYS A 45 -23.17 108.67 51.04
CA LYS A 45 -21.90 108.78 51.78
C LYS A 45 -20.68 108.45 50.90
N GLU A 46 -20.73 108.84 49.63
CA GLU A 46 -19.62 108.68 48.67
C GLU A 46 -19.02 110.07 48.34
N PRO A 47 -18.27 110.69 49.28
CA PRO A 47 -17.80 112.08 49.13
C PRO A 47 -16.82 112.29 47.97
N GLU A 48 -16.09 111.24 47.56
CA GLU A 48 -15.16 111.30 46.43
C GLU A 48 -15.88 111.51 45.10
N ILE A 49 -17.03 110.85 44.91
CA ILE A 49 -17.86 111.01 43.72
C ILE A 49 -18.53 112.37 43.73
N ALA A 50 -19.06 112.77 44.89
CA ALA A 50 -19.69 114.06 45.05
C ALA A 50 -18.71 115.19 44.66
N GLU A 51 -17.48 115.17 45.15
CA GLU A 51 -16.48 116.19 44.82
C GLU A 51 -16.18 116.27 43.32
N GLN A 52 -16.19 115.13 42.62
CA GLN A 52 -15.97 115.09 41.18
C GLN A 52 -17.21 115.59 40.41
N LEU A 53 -18.41 115.26 40.88
CA LEU A 53 -19.68 115.71 40.31
C LEU A 53 -19.94 117.21 40.51
N LYS A 54 -19.36 117.80 41.55
CA LYS A 54 -19.38 119.27 41.76
C LYS A 54 -18.85 120.02 40.54
N ARG A 55 -17.87 119.43 39.83
CA ARG A 55 -17.25 120.02 38.64
C ARG A 55 -18.03 119.74 37.35
N CYS A 56 -19.05 118.89 37.39
CA CYS A 56 -19.91 118.58 36.25
C CYS A 56 -21.05 119.61 36.16
N GLY A 57 -20.85 120.64 35.33
CA GLY A 57 -21.85 121.69 35.10
C GLY A 57 -22.91 121.34 34.05
N THR A 58 -22.74 120.24 33.32
CA THR A 58 -23.70 119.78 32.30
C THR A 58 -24.22 118.39 32.64
N LYS A 59 -25.43 118.09 32.18
CA LYS A 59 -26.12 116.83 32.39
C LYS A 59 -25.38 115.66 31.75
N GLU A 60 -24.86 115.85 30.54
CA GLU A 60 -24.11 114.84 29.79
C GLU A 60 -22.81 114.49 30.49
N ALA A 61 -22.08 115.50 30.99
CA ALA A 61 -20.86 115.27 31.75
C ALA A 61 -21.15 114.48 33.05
N MET A 62 -22.29 114.77 33.68
CA MET A 62 -22.75 114.08 34.88
C MET A 62 -23.07 112.61 34.62
N ILE A 63 -23.83 112.34 33.54
CA ILE A 63 -24.20 110.99 33.09
C ILE A 63 -22.94 110.19 32.74
N GLN A 64 -22.04 110.76 31.93
CA GLN A 64 -20.79 110.09 31.54
C GLN A 64 -19.94 109.75 32.75
N PHE A 65 -19.81 110.68 33.69
CA PHE A 65 -19.03 110.47 34.90
C PHE A 65 -19.59 109.33 35.76
N ILE A 66 -20.89 109.36 36.05
CA ILE A 66 -21.55 108.33 36.86
C ILE A 66 -21.47 106.96 36.18
N SER A 67 -21.69 106.89 34.86
CA SER A 67 -21.58 105.65 34.08
C SER A 67 -20.16 105.07 34.12
N HIS A 68 -19.14 105.91 33.95
CA HIS A 68 -17.74 105.49 34.03
C HIS A 68 -17.38 104.97 35.43
N TYR A 69 -17.81 105.68 36.48
CA TYR A 69 -17.57 105.28 37.87
C TYR A 69 -18.19 103.92 38.19
N LEU A 70 -19.45 103.70 37.79
CA LEU A 70 -20.15 102.43 37.98
C LEU A 70 -19.44 101.27 37.29
N THR A 71 -18.91 101.50 36.09
CA THR A 71 -18.14 100.50 35.33
C THR A 71 -16.83 100.15 36.05
N LYS A 72 -16.06 101.16 36.47
CA LYS A 72 -14.80 100.97 37.21
C LYS A 72 -15.01 100.21 38.53
N LYS A 73 -16.06 100.54 39.29
CA LYS A 73 -16.41 99.88 40.56
C LYS A 73 -16.77 98.39 40.36
N ASN A 74 -17.40 98.03 39.24
CA ASN A 74 -17.71 96.64 38.91
C ASN A 74 -16.46 95.82 38.55
N VAL A 75 -15.54 96.38 37.76
CA VAL A 75 -14.27 95.71 37.43
C VAL A 75 -13.46 95.44 38.70
N LEU A 76 -13.37 96.42 39.61
CA LEU A 76 -12.68 96.27 40.89
C LEU A 76 -13.26 95.15 41.75
N LYS A 77 -14.60 95.00 41.78
CA LYS A 77 -15.27 93.89 42.49
C LYS A 77 -14.97 92.53 41.87
N GLN A 78 -14.92 92.42 40.54
CA GLN A 78 -14.54 91.18 39.86
C GLN A 78 -13.07 90.81 40.12
N THR A 79 -12.15 91.77 40.08
CA THR A 79 -10.74 91.51 40.39
C THR A 79 -10.54 91.06 41.83
N HIS A 80 -11.26 91.63 42.80
CA HIS A 80 -11.13 91.23 44.20
C HIS A 80 -11.68 89.82 44.47
N ARG A 81 -12.72 89.39 43.74
CA ARG A 81 -13.21 88.00 43.77
C ARG A 81 -12.15 87.03 43.23
N LYS A 82 -11.56 87.31 42.06
CA LYS A 82 -10.47 86.51 41.49
C LYS A 82 -9.25 86.42 42.42
N PHE A 83 -8.89 87.52 43.09
CA PHE A 83 -7.77 87.52 44.04
C PHE A 83 -8.05 86.67 45.29
N LYS A 84 -9.30 86.63 45.77
CA LYS A 84 -9.71 85.76 46.87
C LYS A 84 -9.64 84.28 46.48
N GLU A 85 -10.13 83.92 45.29
CA GLU A 85 -10.04 82.54 44.78
C GLU A 85 -8.59 82.08 44.72
N ILE A 86 -7.70 82.88 44.11
CA ILE A 86 -6.27 82.57 44.01
C ILE A 86 -5.62 82.38 45.39
N LYS A 87 -5.98 83.20 46.37
CA LYS A 87 -5.43 83.10 47.74
C LYS A 87 -5.85 81.81 48.45
N TYR A 88 -7.09 81.36 48.27
CA TYR A 88 -7.56 80.10 48.84
C TYR A 88 -6.95 78.89 48.11
N SER A 89 -6.72 78.97 46.80
CA SER A 89 -6.01 77.93 46.04
C SER A 89 -4.56 77.74 46.50
N HIS A 90 -3.83 78.84 46.78
CA HIS A 90 -2.44 78.76 47.21
C HIS A 90 -2.25 78.20 48.62
N LYS A 91 -3.22 78.37 49.53
CA LYS A 91 -3.12 77.85 50.90
C LYS A 91 -3.13 76.31 50.94
N ASN A 92 -3.79 75.65 50.00
CA ASN A 92 -3.87 74.18 49.93
C ASN A 92 -2.63 73.52 49.27
N ILE A 93 -1.80 74.27 48.53
CA ILE A 93 -0.63 73.74 47.82
C ILE A 93 0.59 73.59 48.77
N LEU A 94 0.62 74.31 49.89
CA LEU A 94 1.75 74.32 50.82
C LEU A 94 1.72 73.20 51.88
N GLU A 95 0.69 72.36 51.90
CA GLU A 95 0.53 71.22 52.83
C GLU A 95 0.57 69.84 52.13
N GLU A 96 1.29 69.70 51.00
CA GLU A 96 1.50 68.41 50.34
C GLU A 96 2.89 67.80 50.65
N ARG A 97 2.94 66.46 50.81
CA ARG A 97 4.14 65.65 51.15
C ARG A 97 5.40 66.09 50.38
N PRO A 98 6.60 66.12 51.00
CA PRO A 98 7.81 66.62 50.36
C PRO A 98 8.13 65.81 49.10
N ILE A 99 8.25 66.52 47.97
CA ILE A 99 8.50 66.02 46.59
C ILE A 99 9.62 64.97 46.52
N GLU A 100 10.59 65.06 47.42
CA GLU A 100 11.74 64.16 47.56
C GLU A 100 11.34 62.70 47.88
N GLN A 101 10.28 62.48 48.66
CA GLN A 101 9.79 61.14 49.01
C GLN A 101 9.10 60.43 47.83
N VAL A 102 8.35 61.19 47.02
CA VAL A 102 7.68 60.65 45.82
C VAL A 102 8.70 60.27 44.76
N LEU A 103 9.72 61.11 44.56
CA LEU A 103 10.80 60.83 43.63
C LEU A 103 11.61 59.60 44.04
N GLU A 104 11.83 59.40 45.35
CA GLU A 104 12.54 58.23 45.85
C GLU A 104 11.73 56.94 45.71
N GLN A 105 10.41 56.97 45.95
CA GLN A 105 9.53 55.83 45.69
C GLN A 105 9.51 55.44 44.20
N GLN A 106 9.43 56.42 43.30
CA GLN A 106 9.49 56.17 41.86
C GLN A 106 10.84 55.57 41.43
N LYS A 107 11.95 56.04 41.99
CA LYS A 107 13.27 55.44 41.73
C LYS A 107 13.34 53.99 42.19
N GLN A 108 12.80 53.67 43.36
CA GLN A 108 12.78 52.30 43.88
C GLN A 108 11.91 51.39 43.01
N GLU A 109 10.74 51.85 42.57
CA GLU A 109 9.86 51.10 41.68
C GLU A 109 10.50 50.89 40.29
N ILE A 110 11.11 51.91 39.72
CA ILE A 110 11.89 51.79 38.47
C ILE A 110 13.02 50.79 38.63
N GLN A 111 13.73 50.79 39.77
CA GLN A 111 14.82 49.87 40.04
C GLN A 111 14.33 48.42 40.22
N GLN A 112 13.20 48.21 40.91
CA GLN A 112 12.56 46.90 41.04
C GLN A 112 12.08 46.37 39.68
N ASN A 113 11.42 47.21 38.89
CA ASN A 113 10.98 46.86 37.54
C ASN A 113 12.17 46.53 36.63
N LYS A 114 13.27 47.29 36.72
CA LYS A 114 14.52 47.01 36.00
C LYS A 114 15.13 45.66 36.40
N ASN A 115 15.11 45.31 37.68
CA ASN A 115 15.60 44.01 38.16
C ASN A 115 14.71 42.86 37.66
N ASN A 116 13.38 42.99 37.79
CA ASN A 116 12.42 42.00 37.29
C ASN A 116 12.54 41.80 35.77
N LEU A 117 12.75 42.88 35.02
CA LEU A 117 12.95 42.81 33.57
C LEU A 117 14.28 42.11 33.22
N LYS A 118 15.35 42.36 33.98
CA LYS A 118 16.63 41.65 33.82
C LYS A 118 16.51 40.16 34.10
N GLU A 119 15.81 39.77 35.17
CA GLU A 119 15.58 38.35 35.50
C GLU A 119 14.76 37.62 34.44
N LYS A 120 13.67 38.25 33.95
CA LYS A 120 12.89 37.73 32.82
C LYS A 120 13.75 37.60 31.56
N THR A 121 14.58 38.61 31.27
CA THR A 121 15.50 38.59 30.13
C THR A 121 16.50 37.44 30.23
N ASN A 122 17.11 37.24 31.40
CA ASN A 122 18.06 36.15 31.64
C ASN A 122 17.40 34.78 31.49
N THR A 123 16.19 34.60 32.04
CA THR A 123 15.41 33.36 31.91
C THR A 123 15.07 33.07 30.46
N GLN A 124 14.68 34.10 29.69
CA GLN A 124 14.35 33.95 28.27
C GLN A 124 15.59 33.66 27.44
N GLN A 125 16.75 34.25 27.76
CA GLN A 125 18.02 33.91 27.13
C GLN A 125 18.45 32.46 27.42
N GLN A 126 18.21 31.94 28.63
CA GLN A 126 18.47 30.53 28.95
C GLN A 126 17.58 29.60 28.11
N LYS A 127 16.26 29.89 28.02
CA LYS A 127 15.33 29.12 27.18
C LYS A 127 15.74 29.13 25.70
N ILE A 128 16.18 30.29 25.18
CA ILE A 128 16.68 30.40 23.81
C ILE A 128 17.92 29.52 23.60
N LYS A 129 18.86 29.50 24.54
CA LYS A 129 20.05 28.63 24.46
C LYS A 129 19.69 27.14 24.47
N GLU A 130 18.74 26.74 25.29
CA GLU A 130 18.25 25.36 25.33
C GLU A 130 17.55 24.96 24.02
N GLN A 131 16.69 25.82 23.48
CA GLN A 131 16.04 25.62 22.18
C GLN A 131 17.08 25.50 21.04
N GLN A 132 18.10 26.35 21.03
CA GLN A 132 19.19 26.27 20.06
C GLN A 132 19.98 24.98 20.17
N LYS A 133 20.19 24.46 21.39
CA LYS A 133 20.86 23.18 21.60
C LYS A 133 20.03 22.02 21.05
N LEU A 134 18.73 21.98 21.38
CA LEU A 134 17.80 20.99 20.86
C LEU A 134 17.71 21.04 19.32
N GLN A 135 17.71 22.23 18.74
CA GLN A 135 17.65 22.39 17.28
C GLN A 135 18.89 21.81 16.59
N LYS A 136 20.10 22.03 17.13
CA LYS A 136 21.33 21.42 16.61
C LYS A 136 21.32 19.89 16.71
N GLU A 137 20.75 19.35 17.78
CA GLU A 137 20.63 17.91 17.98
C GLU A 137 19.67 17.30 16.95
N ILE A 138 18.52 17.92 16.71
CA ILE A 138 17.57 17.54 15.66
C ILE A 138 18.22 17.59 14.28
N GLU A 139 18.95 18.67 13.96
CA GLU A 139 19.66 18.79 12.67
C GLU A 139 20.70 17.68 12.48
N THR A 140 21.36 17.26 13.55
CA THR A 140 22.35 16.17 13.51
C THR A 140 21.67 14.83 13.26
N GLN A 141 20.58 14.55 13.98
CA GLN A 141 19.77 13.34 13.79
C GLN A 141 19.16 13.26 12.39
N GLN A 142 18.69 14.40 11.85
CA GLN A 142 18.15 14.46 10.48
C GLN A 142 19.19 14.06 9.44
N LYS A 143 20.43 14.57 9.55
CA LYS A 143 21.52 14.19 8.63
C LYS A 143 21.88 12.71 8.73
N GLU A 144 21.85 12.14 9.93
CA GLU A 144 22.10 10.73 10.14
C GLU A 144 21.00 9.86 9.49
N ILE A 145 19.73 10.22 9.71
CA ILE A 145 18.58 9.56 9.07
C ILE A 145 18.67 9.64 7.54
N GLU A 146 19.00 10.81 6.98
CA GLU A 146 19.19 10.97 5.53
C GLU A 146 20.30 10.07 4.98
N THR A 147 21.38 9.89 5.75
CA THR A 147 22.49 9.01 5.36
C THR A 147 22.06 7.55 5.37
N GLN A 148 21.37 7.12 6.43
CA GLN A 148 20.83 5.76 6.54
C GLN A 148 19.80 5.47 5.44
N GLN A 149 18.94 6.44 5.09
CA GLN A 149 17.97 6.29 4.00
C GLN A 149 18.66 6.04 2.66
N LYS A 150 19.72 6.78 2.33
CA LYS A 150 20.50 6.57 1.09
C LYS A 150 21.17 5.20 1.05
N GLU A 151 21.66 4.73 2.20
CA GLU A 151 22.25 3.40 2.30
C GLU A 151 21.21 2.31 2.07
N ILE A 152 20.04 2.42 2.72
CA ILE A 152 18.91 1.50 2.52
C ILE A 152 18.49 1.48 1.05
N GLU A 153 18.37 2.63 0.40
CA GLU A 153 18.02 2.72 -1.02
C GLU A 153 19.05 2.00 -1.91
N THR A 154 20.34 2.17 -1.61
CA THR A 154 21.42 1.47 -2.32
C THR A 154 21.33 -0.04 -2.12
N GLN A 155 21.08 -0.50 -0.89
CA GLN A 155 20.89 -1.91 -0.58
C GLN A 155 19.66 -2.48 -1.30
N GLN A 156 18.53 -1.76 -1.31
CA GLN A 156 17.30 -2.16 -2.01
C GLN A 156 17.52 -2.32 -3.51
N ASN A 157 18.24 -1.39 -4.13
CA ASN A 157 18.59 -1.47 -5.55
C ASN A 157 19.47 -2.69 -5.84
N ASN A 158 20.45 -2.98 -4.98
CA ASN A 158 21.30 -4.16 -5.10
C ASN A 158 20.49 -5.46 -4.96
N LEU A 159 19.60 -5.56 -3.97
CA LEU A 159 18.74 -6.73 -3.79
C LEU A 159 17.80 -6.91 -5.00
N THR A 160 17.22 -5.83 -5.51
CA THR A 160 16.36 -5.85 -6.71
C THR A 160 17.11 -6.44 -7.90
N ASN A 161 18.35 -6.01 -8.14
CA ASN A 161 19.17 -6.53 -9.23
C ASN A 161 19.53 -8.01 -9.04
N GLN A 162 19.83 -8.44 -7.81
CA GLN A 162 20.09 -9.84 -7.50
C GLN A 162 18.85 -10.71 -7.72
N ILE A 163 17.69 -10.27 -7.26
CA ILE A 163 16.41 -10.97 -7.46
C ILE A 163 16.13 -11.12 -8.96
N ASN A 164 16.24 -10.05 -9.74
CA ASN A 164 16.02 -10.10 -11.18
C ASN A 164 16.97 -11.09 -11.88
N THR A 165 18.25 -11.07 -11.49
CA THR A 165 19.25 -12.01 -12.04
C THR A 165 18.93 -13.45 -11.68
N GLN A 166 18.57 -13.73 -10.43
CA GLN A 166 18.19 -15.07 -9.99
C GLN A 166 16.92 -15.56 -10.68
N GLN A 167 15.91 -14.70 -10.84
CA GLN A 167 14.69 -15.02 -11.56
C GLN A 167 14.97 -15.40 -13.02
N GLN A 168 15.88 -14.70 -13.70
CA GLN A 168 16.30 -15.06 -15.06
C GLN A 168 17.01 -16.41 -15.11
N LYS A 169 17.93 -16.68 -14.17
CA LYS A 169 18.62 -17.98 -14.07
C LYS A 169 17.65 -19.13 -13.84
N ILE A 170 16.68 -18.96 -12.94
CA ILE A 170 15.65 -19.98 -12.67
C ILE A 170 14.82 -20.25 -13.93
N LYS A 171 14.37 -19.20 -14.64
CA LYS A 171 13.61 -19.36 -15.89
C LYS A 171 14.39 -20.12 -16.95
N GLU A 172 15.67 -19.78 -17.13
CA GLU A 172 16.52 -20.44 -18.10
C GLU A 172 16.79 -21.91 -17.73
N GLN A 173 17.08 -22.20 -16.46
CA GLN A 173 17.25 -23.57 -15.98
C GLN A 173 15.99 -24.41 -16.17
N GLN A 174 14.81 -23.85 -15.84
CA GLN A 174 13.53 -24.52 -16.05
C GLN A 174 13.26 -24.82 -17.52
N LYS A 175 13.57 -23.86 -18.41
CA LYS A 175 13.45 -24.04 -19.86
C LYS A 175 14.35 -25.17 -20.36
N GLN A 176 15.63 -25.14 -20.00
CA GLN A 176 16.60 -26.17 -20.42
C GLN A 176 16.22 -27.55 -19.89
N GLN A 177 15.74 -27.66 -18.65
CA GLN A 177 15.31 -28.92 -18.08
C GLN A 177 14.05 -29.45 -18.78
N LYS A 178 13.09 -28.58 -19.07
CA LYS A 178 11.89 -28.93 -19.82
C LYS A 178 12.20 -29.44 -21.22
N GLU A 179 13.06 -28.73 -21.96
CA GLU A 179 13.47 -29.14 -23.32
C GLU A 179 14.16 -30.51 -23.33
N LYS A 180 15.04 -30.79 -22.36
CA LYS A 180 15.67 -32.11 -22.22
C LYS A 180 14.66 -33.23 -21.96
N LEU A 181 13.72 -33.00 -21.04
CA LEU A 181 12.67 -33.98 -20.73
C LEU A 181 11.75 -34.22 -21.94
N GLU A 182 11.41 -33.17 -22.70
CA GLU A 182 10.61 -33.30 -23.92
C GLU A 182 11.34 -34.13 -24.99
N GLN A 183 12.64 -33.93 -25.16
CA GLN A 183 13.45 -34.74 -26.09
C GLN A 183 13.53 -36.21 -25.67
N GLU A 184 13.74 -36.49 -24.38
CA GLU A 184 13.76 -37.86 -23.86
C GLU A 184 12.40 -38.55 -24.02
N LEU A 185 11.30 -37.83 -23.74
CA LEU A 185 9.95 -38.36 -23.92
C LEU A 185 9.65 -38.70 -25.38
N GLU A 186 10.07 -37.87 -26.33
CA GLU A 186 9.85 -38.15 -27.75
C GLU A 186 10.69 -39.35 -28.22
N LYS A 187 11.92 -39.49 -27.72
CA LYS A 187 12.75 -40.68 -27.99
C LYS A 187 12.12 -41.97 -27.48
N ILE A 188 11.66 -41.98 -26.22
CA ILE A 188 10.98 -43.13 -25.62
C ILE A 188 9.72 -43.49 -26.41
N LYS A 189 8.99 -42.48 -26.89
CA LYS A 189 7.78 -42.69 -27.70
C LYS A 189 8.09 -43.33 -29.04
N GLN A 190 9.17 -42.94 -29.70
CA GLN A 190 9.65 -43.57 -30.94
C GLN A 190 10.08 -45.02 -30.69
N GLU A 191 10.92 -45.27 -29.68
CA GLU A 191 11.35 -46.62 -29.30
C GLU A 191 10.15 -47.54 -28.99
N LYS A 192 9.13 -47.02 -28.29
CA LYS A 192 7.88 -47.75 -28.02
C LYS A 192 7.13 -48.11 -29.31
N GLN A 193 7.12 -47.23 -30.30
CA GLN A 193 6.47 -47.50 -31.59
C GLN A 193 7.20 -48.60 -32.36
N GLU A 194 8.54 -48.55 -32.38
CA GLU A 194 9.37 -49.58 -33.03
C GLU A 194 9.15 -50.96 -32.39
N ILE A 195 9.21 -51.03 -31.05
CA ILE A 195 8.94 -52.27 -30.30
C ILE A 195 7.53 -52.79 -30.61
N GLN A 196 6.54 -51.91 -30.73
CA GLN A 196 5.17 -52.32 -31.04
C GLN A 196 5.05 -52.88 -32.48
N GLN A 197 5.77 -52.31 -33.44
CA GLN A 197 5.84 -52.85 -34.81
C GLN A 197 6.51 -54.22 -34.83
N GLU A 198 7.65 -54.37 -34.14
CA GLU A 198 8.35 -55.65 -34.03
C GLU A 198 7.48 -56.72 -33.38
N ARG A 199 6.78 -56.37 -32.29
CA ARG A 199 5.81 -57.26 -31.63
C ARG A 199 4.73 -57.73 -32.61
N ASN A 200 4.16 -56.82 -33.42
CA ASN A 200 3.13 -57.19 -34.39
C ASN A 200 3.68 -58.17 -35.44
N ASN A 201 4.89 -57.92 -35.97
CA ASN A 201 5.55 -58.80 -36.92
C ASN A 201 5.81 -60.20 -36.33
N LEU A 202 6.19 -60.28 -35.05
CA LEU A 202 6.37 -61.56 -34.36
C LEU A 202 5.06 -62.31 -34.18
N ILE A 203 3.97 -61.61 -33.85
CA ILE A 203 2.62 -62.21 -33.76
C ILE A 203 2.22 -62.82 -35.11
N GLU A 204 2.48 -62.13 -36.21
CA GLU A 204 2.20 -62.65 -37.56
C GLU A 204 3.01 -63.92 -37.86
N LYS A 205 4.31 -63.94 -37.53
CA LYS A 205 5.15 -65.13 -37.69
C LYS A 205 4.65 -66.31 -36.84
N ILE A 206 4.26 -66.06 -35.60
CA ILE A 206 3.68 -67.09 -34.72
C ILE A 206 2.42 -67.67 -35.35
N ASN A 207 1.53 -66.83 -35.88
CA ASN A 207 0.32 -67.28 -36.54
C ASN A 207 0.61 -68.14 -37.78
N GLN A 208 1.62 -67.78 -38.58
CA GLN A 208 2.06 -68.57 -39.73
C GLN A 208 2.62 -69.93 -39.32
N TYR A 209 3.44 -69.98 -38.26
CA TYR A 209 3.98 -71.26 -37.77
C TYR A 209 2.88 -72.15 -37.20
N ASN A 210 1.93 -71.60 -36.46
CA ASN A 210 0.77 -72.35 -35.96
C ASN A 210 -0.10 -72.92 -37.09
N GLN A 211 -0.20 -72.22 -38.23
CA GLN A 211 -0.91 -72.76 -39.41
C GLN A 211 -0.15 -73.92 -40.03
N LYS A 212 1.16 -73.78 -40.24
CA LYS A 212 2.01 -74.85 -40.77
C LYS A 212 2.02 -76.09 -39.87
N GLU A 213 2.05 -75.88 -38.55
CA GLU A 213 1.97 -76.97 -37.57
C GLU A 213 0.67 -77.76 -37.74
N LYS A 214 -0.48 -77.09 -37.86
CA LYS A 214 -1.77 -77.73 -38.12
C LYS A 214 -1.82 -78.50 -39.45
N GLU A 215 -1.15 -78.00 -40.48
CA GLU A 215 -1.05 -78.69 -41.78
C GLU A 215 -0.21 -79.96 -41.66
N LEU A 216 0.96 -79.86 -41.03
CA LEU A 216 1.84 -81.00 -40.77
C LEU A 216 1.16 -82.05 -39.89
N GLU A 217 0.40 -81.64 -38.87
CA GLU A 217 -0.39 -82.57 -38.05
C GLU A 217 -1.39 -83.37 -38.88
N LYS A 218 -2.08 -82.73 -39.83
CA LYS A 218 -3.02 -83.41 -40.74
C LYS A 218 -2.30 -84.39 -41.67
N GLU A 219 -1.15 -84.00 -42.22
CA GLU A 219 -0.34 -84.86 -43.08
C GLU A 219 0.19 -86.09 -42.32
N ILE A 220 0.68 -85.90 -41.09
CA ILE A 220 1.12 -86.99 -40.22
C ILE A 220 -0.04 -87.96 -39.94
N GLU A 221 -1.22 -87.43 -39.62
CA GLU A 221 -2.41 -88.26 -39.34
C GLU A 221 -2.84 -89.07 -40.57
N GLN A 222 -2.82 -88.45 -41.76
CA GLN A 222 -3.12 -89.14 -43.01
C GLN A 222 -2.11 -90.25 -43.31
N THR A 223 -0.81 -89.95 -43.17
CA THR A 223 0.27 -90.91 -43.40
C THR A 223 0.17 -92.09 -42.43
N LYS A 224 -0.16 -91.85 -41.15
CA LYS A 224 -0.39 -92.91 -40.17
C LYS A 224 -1.53 -93.85 -40.58
N LYS A 225 -2.64 -93.31 -41.11
CA LYS A 225 -3.75 -94.12 -41.62
C LYS A 225 -3.33 -94.99 -42.78
N GLU A 226 -2.59 -94.43 -43.74
CA GLU A 226 -2.08 -95.17 -44.90
C GLU A 226 -1.12 -96.29 -44.49
N ILE A 227 -0.18 -96.01 -43.58
CA ILE A 227 0.72 -97.03 -43.02
C ILE A 227 -0.08 -98.15 -42.33
N THR A 228 -1.14 -97.80 -41.59
CA THR A 228 -1.99 -98.79 -40.90
C THR A 228 -2.69 -99.69 -41.91
N GLN A 229 -3.30 -99.12 -42.95
CA GLN A 229 -3.94 -99.88 -44.04
C GLN A 229 -2.96 -100.78 -44.78
N GLN A 230 -1.75 -100.29 -45.08
CA GLN A 230 -0.71 -101.09 -45.72
C GLN A 230 -0.26 -102.26 -44.84
N LYS A 231 -0.07 -102.04 -43.53
CA LYS A 231 0.26 -103.11 -42.58
C LYS A 231 -0.81 -104.20 -42.54
N GLU A 232 -2.09 -103.83 -42.51
CA GLU A 232 -3.18 -104.79 -42.56
C GLU A 232 -3.19 -105.62 -43.86
N LYS A 233 -2.91 -104.98 -45.00
CA LYS A 233 -2.81 -105.67 -46.28
C LYS A 233 -1.64 -106.67 -46.31
N ILE A 234 -0.46 -106.25 -45.86
CA ILE A 234 0.73 -107.11 -45.77
C ILE A 234 0.45 -108.31 -44.86
N GLU A 235 -0.23 -108.10 -43.73
CA GLU A 235 -0.54 -109.20 -42.81
C GLU A 235 -1.49 -110.23 -43.45
N LYS A 236 -2.49 -109.78 -44.22
CA LYS A 236 -3.37 -110.68 -45.00
C LYS A 236 -2.59 -111.46 -46.04
N GLU A 237 -1.78 -110.78 -46.85
CA GLU A 237 -0.95 -111.43 -47.88
C GLU A 237 0.02 -112.46 -47.26
N LYS A 238 0.62 -112.14 -46.11
CA LYS A 238 1.49 -113.06 -45.36
C LYS A 238 0.74 -114.31 -44.89
N GLN A 239 -0.50 -114.17 -44.43
CA GLN A 239 -1.35 -115.31 -44.04
C GLN A 239 -1.68 -116.19 -45.24
N GLU A 240 -2.02 -115.59 -46.39
CA GLU A 240 -2.28 -116.31 -47.65
C GLU A 240 -1.04 -117.08 -48.13
N ILE A 241 0.13 -116.44 -48.17
CA ILE A 241 1.40 -117.08 -48.54
C ILE A 241 1.69 -118.24 -47.58
N THR A 242 1.52 -118.04 -46.28
CA THR A 242 1.71 -119.10 -45.28
C THR A 242 0.81 -120.30 -45.55
N GLN A 243 -0.45 -120.06 -45.92
CA GLN A 243 -1.39 -121.12 -46.26
C GLN A 243 -1.02 -121.84 -47.55
N GLN A 244 -0.64 -121.11 -48.60
CA GLN A 244 -0.15 -121.68 -49.85
C GLN A 244 1.08 -122.56 -49.62
N GLN A 245 2.01 -122.11 -48.78
CA GLN A 245 3.25 -122.84 -48.48
C GLN A 245 2.98 -124.17 -47.73
N LYS A 246 1.98 -124.21 -46.85
CA LYS A 246 1.50 -125.46 -46.23
C LYS A 246 0.95 -126.43 -47.27
N GLU A 247 0.15 -125.96 -48.23
CA GLU A 247 -0.41 -126.80 -49.29
C GLU A 247 0.67 -127.33 -50.24
N ILE A 248 1.63 -126.49 -50.65
CA ILE A 248 2.80 -126.92 -51.43
C ILE A 248 3.58 -128.00 -50.68
N THR A 249 3.82 -127.83 -49.38
CA THR A 249 4.52 -128.83 -48.56
C THR A 249 3.78 -130.17 -48.53
N LYS A 250 2.44 -130.16 -48.42
CA LYS A 250 1.62 -131.39 -48.49
C LYS A 250 1.75 -132.06 -49.86
N GLN A 251 1.69 -131.29 -50.94
CA GLN A 251 1.84 -131.80 -52.31
C GLN A 251 3.22 -132.41 -52.53
N GLN A 252 4.30 -131.72 -52.10
CA GLN A 252 5.67 -132.22 -52.15
C GLN A 252 5.82 -133.56 -51.41
N ASN A 253 5.26 -133.67 -50.20
CA ASN A 253 5.29 -134.92 -49.44
C ASN A 253 4.57 -136.07 -50.17
N ASN A 254 3.45 -135.78 -50.84
CA ASN A 254 2.72 -136.78 -51.62
C ASN A 254 3.53 -137.24 -52.85
N LEU A 255 4.09 -136.29 -53.60
CA LEU A 255 4.95 -136.58 -54.75
C LEU A 255 6.18 -137.40 -54.34
N THR A 256 6.83 -137.07 -53.22
CA THR A 256 7.95 -137.86 -52.67
C THR A 256 7.54 -139.30 -52.39
N LYS A 257 6.36 -139.54 -51.80
CA LYS A 257 5.83 -140.90 -51.59
C LYS A 257 5.59 -141.64 -52.90
N GLN A 258 5.04 -140.96 -53.91
CA GLN A 258 4.82 -141.54 -55.23
C GLN A 258 6.14 -141.89 -55.92
N ILE A 259 7.13 -140.99 -55.90
CA ILE A 259 8.48 -141.22 -56.43
C ILE A 259 9.12 -142.43 -55.75
N ASN A 260 9.07 -142.53 -54.42
CA ASN A 260 9.62 -143.68 -53.70
C ASN A 260 8.94 -144.99 -54.11
N THR A 261 7.61 -144.99 -54.24
CA THR A 261 6.85 -146.16 -54.73
C THR A 261 7.27 -146.56 -56.14
N GLN A 262 7.42 -145.58 -57.05
CA GLN A 262 7.87 -145.86 -58.41
C GLN A 262 9.31 -146.36 -58.46
N GLN A 263 10.22 -145.80 -57.66
CA GLN A 263 11.59 -146.27 -57.54
C GLN A 263 11.67 -147.72 -57.08
N GLN A 264 10.79 -148.14 -56.15
CA GLN A 264 10.69 -149.55 -55.75
C GLN A 264 10.23 -150.44 -56.91
N LYS A 265 9.19 -150.04 -57.63
CA LYS A 265 8.71 -150.77 -58.82
C LYS A 265 9.80 -150.91 -59.89
N ILE A 266 10.55 -149.84 -60.16
CA ILE A 266 11.67 -149.87 -61.12
C ILE A 266 12.75 -150.85 -60.66
N LYS A 267 13.12 -150.86 -59.37
CA LYS A 267 14.09 -151.83 -58.83
C LYS A 267 13.62 -153.27 -59.03
N GLU A 268 12.33 -153.52 -58.83
CA GLU A 268 11.74 -154.84 -59.01
C GLU A 268 11.71 -155.27 -60.48
N GLN A 269 11.34 -154.36 -61.39
CA GLN A 269 11.42 -154.59 -62.83
C GLN A 269 12.86 -154.85 -63.29
N GLN A 270 13.84 -154.10 -62.79
CA GLN A 270 15.26 -154.32 -63.07
C GLN A 270 15.73 -155.70 -62.58
N LYS A 271 15.23 -156.17 -61.42
CA LYS A 271 15.51 -157.52 -60.91
C LYS A 271 14.93 -158.58 -61.85
N GLN A 272 13.66 -158.45 -62.23
CA GLN A 272 12.99 -159.35 -63.18
C GLN A 272 13.72 -159.38 -64.52
N GLN A 273 14.15 -158.23 -65.03
CA GLN A 273 14.89 -158.13 -66.29
C GLN A 273 16.23 -158.90 -66.23
N LYS A 274 17.00 -158.75 -65.14
CA LYS A 274 18.24 -159.53 -64.94
C LYS A 274 17.98 -161.03 -64.89
N GLU A 275 16.87 -161.44 -64.27
CA GLU A 275 16.48 -162.84 -64.18
C GLU A 275 16.13 -163.40 -65.56
N ILE A 276 15.35 -162.67 -66.36
CA ILE A 276 15.05 -163.01 -67.75
C ILE A 276 16.33 -163.06 -68.60
N GLU A 277 17.24 -162.09 -68.47
CA GLU A 277 18.52 -162.09 -69.17
C GLU A 277 19.38 -163.32 -68.82
N THR A 278 19.33 -163.75 -67.55
CA THR A 278 20.03 -164.96 -67.09
C THR A 278 19.41 -166.22 -67.71
N GLN A 279 18.08 -166.35 -67.67
CA GLN A 279 17.36 -167.45 -68.32
C GLN A 279 17.61 -167.48 -69.84
N GLN A 280 17.68 -166.32 -70.50
CA GLN A 280 18.00 -166.22 -71.92
C GLN A 280 19.43 -166.72 -72.21
N LYS A 281 20.41 -166.40 -71.35
CA LYS A 281 21.77 -166.95 -71.48
C LYS A 281 21.79 -168.47 -71.33
N GLU A 282 21.08 -169.02 -70.35
CA GLU A 282 20.95 -170.47 -70.14
C GLU A 282 20.32 -171.18 -71.35
N ILE A 283 19.23 -170.64 -71.90
CA ILE A 283 18.58 -171.18 -73.11
C ILE A 283 19.51 -171.09 -74.33
N THR A 284 20.29 -170.01 -74.45
CA THR A 284 21.25 -169.85 -75.56
C THR A 284 22.38 -170.88 -75.46
N GLN A 285 22.81 -171.20 -74.24
CA GLN A 285 23.84 -172.20 -73.96
C GLN A 285 23.32 -173.63 -74.22
N GLN A 286 22.05 -173.91 -73.89
CA GLN A 286 21.38 -175.20 -74.21
C GLN A 286 21.10 -175.43 -75.70
N LYS A 287 21.14 -174.38 -76.55
CA LYS A 287 20.98 -174.50 -78.01
C LYS A 287 22.30 -174.69 -78.76
N GLN A 288 23.44 -174.70 -78.05
CA GLN A 288 24.78 -174.90 -78.62
C GLN A 288 25.37 -176.30 -78.34
N GLU A 289 24.61 -177.19 -77.68
CA GLU A 289 24.87 -178.63 -77.53
C GLU A 289 23.97 -179.45 -78.46
#